data_AF-A0A2P8EBQ5-F1
#
_entry.id   AF-A0A2P8EBQ5-F1
#
_cell.length_a   1.000
_cell.length_b   1.000
_cell.length_c   1.000
_cell.angle_alpha   90.00
_cell.angle_beta   90.00
_cell.angle_gamma   90.00
#
_symmetry.space_group_name_H-M   'P 1'
#
loop_
_entity.id
_entity.type
_entity.pdbx_description
1 polymer ?
#
loop_
_entity_poly.entity_id
_entity_poly.type
_entity_poly.pdbx_seq_one_letter_code
_entity_poly.pdbx_strand_id
1 'polypeptide(L)'
;MTAGDVTTGAAGTPGTVGASAPSWVLRVALALVCAGTVAATAAWTSASPAALVVLGALALGTAIAPGTHLPTALLTCCALAVLVDADGVTWWTALLVLGVHAVHVLAALAAVVPWSASVERVALRPSFERFVMVQAGAQLLVLLAWLVSPT
;
A
#
# COMPACT_ATOMS: atom_id res chain seq x y z
N MET A 1 24.44 2.15 -46.54
CA MET A 1 23.35 2.74 -45.75
C MET A 1 22.44 1.59 -45.34
N THR A 2 22.71 0.98 -44.20
CA THR A 2 22.07 -0.25 -43.71
C THR A 2 20.80 0.10 -42.95
N ALA A 3 19.65 -0.36 -43.46
CA ALA A 3 18.37 -0.26 -42.79
C ALA A 3 18.42 -1.08 -41.50
N GLY A 4 18.20 -0.40 -40.37
CA GLY A 4 18.16 -1.01 -39.05
C GLY A 4 16.91 -1.86 -38.89
N ASP A 5 17.13 -3.09 -38.44
CA ASP A 5 16.11 -4.07 -38.09
C ASP A 5 15.35 -3.57 -36.85
N VAL A 6 14.11 -3.12 -37.04
CA VAL A 6 13.22 -2.72 -35.95
C VAL A 6 12.69 -4.00 -35.33
N THR A 7 13.34 -4.47 -34.26
CA THR A 7 12.82 -5.58 -33.45
C THR A 7 11.49 -5.14 -32.83
N THR A 8 10.40 -5.54 -33.47
CA THR A 8 9.03 -5.42 -32.96
C THR A 8 8.93 -6.24 -31.68
N GLY A 9 8.97 -5.55 -30.54
CA GLY A 9 8.60 -6.15 -29.26
C GLY A 9 7.25 -6.81 -29.41
N ALA A 10 7.17 -8.09 -29.02
CA ALA A 10 6.02 -8.96 -29.20
C ALA A 10 4.72 -8.30 -28.69
N ALA A 11 3.99 -7.67 -29.61
CA ALA A 11 2.63 -7.21 -29.39
C ALA A 11 1.75 -8.45 -29.38
N GLY A 12 1.16 -8.76 -28.23
CA GLY A 12 0.20 -9.86 -28.10
C GLY A 12 -0.93 -9.74 -29.13
N THR A 13 -1.44 -10.88 -29.58
CA THR A 13 -2.51 -10.96 -30.59
C THR A 13 -3.69 -10.07 -30.18
N PRO A 14 -4.12 -9.11 -31.02
CA PRO A 14 -5.28 -8.27 -30.73
C PRO A 14 -6.50 -9.14 -30.42
N GLY A 15 -7.05 -9.00 -29.21
CA GLY A 15 -8.26 -9.73 -28.77
C GLY A 15 -8.06 -10.82 -27.71
N THR A 16 -6.82 -11.14 -27.31
CA THR A 16 -6.61 -12.06 -26.17
C THR A 16 -6.61 -11.29 -24.84
N VAL A 17 -7.66 -11.48 -24.04
CA VAL A 17 -7.74 -10.96 -22.67
C VAL A 17 -6.69 -11.68 -21.81
N GLY A 18 -5.78 -10.93 -21.19
CA GLY A 18 -4.79 -11.50 -20.28
C GLY A 18 -5.43 -12.04 -19.00
N ALA A 19 -4.64 -12.66 -18.11
CA ALA A 19 -5.14 -13.14 -16.83
C ALA A 19 -5.77 -11.99 -16.02
N SER A 20 -7.04 -12.15 -15.63
CA SER A 20 -7.78 -11.20 -14.81
C SER A 20 -7.95 -11.69 -13.37
N ALA A 21 -8.00 -10.77 -12.42
CA ALA A 21 -8.34 -11.05 -11.03
C ALA A 21 -9.70 -10.42 -10.68
N PRO A 22 -10.57 -11.11 -9.93
CA PRO A 22 -11.82 -10.53 -9.48
C PRO A 22 -11.55 -9.38 -8.49
N SER A 23 -12.34 -8.31 -8.55
CA SER A 23 -12.09 -7.09 -7.75
C SER A 23 -12.08 -7.31 -6.23
N TRP A 24 -12.73 -8.37 -5.72
CA TRP A 24 -12.68 -8.71 -4.30
C TRP A 24 -11.26 -8.98 -3.80
N VAL A 25 -10.34 -9.42 -4.67
CA VAL A 25 -8.93 -9.63 -4.32
C VAL A 25 -8.27 -8.31 -3.89
N LEU A 26 -8.57 -7.20 -4.56
CA LEU A 26 -8.06 -5.87 -4.17
C LEU A 26 -8.56 -5.46 -2.78
N ARG A 27 -9.80 -5.81 -2.45
CA ARG A 27 -10.41 -5.48 -1.16
C ARG A 27 -9.87 -6.34 -0.03
N VAL A 28 -9.64 -7.62 -0.28
CA VAL A 28 -8.94 -8.51 0.67
C VAL A 28 -7.50 -8.03 0.88
N ALA A 29 -6.79 -7.68 -0.18
CA ALA A 29 -5.45 -7.10 -0.06
C ALA A 29 -5.45 -5.82 0.76
N LEU A 30 -6.40 -4.90 0.51
CA LEU A 30 -6.55 -3.68 1.30
C LEU A 30 -6.83 -3.99 2.78
N ALA A 31 -7.75 -4.92 3.08
CA ALA A 31 -8.07 -5.31 4.45
C ALA A 31 -6.84 -5.88 5.18
N LEU A 32 -6.06 -6.74 4.52
CA LEU A 32 -4.83 -7.31 5.09
C LEU A 32 -3.77 -6.23 5.32
N VAL A 33 -3.58 -5.32 4.37
CA VAL A 33 -2.62 -4.22 4.51
C VAL A 33 -3.04 -3.25 5.62
N CYS A 34 -4.32 -2.91 5.73
CA CYS A 34 -4.84 -2.10 6.83
C CYS A 34 -4.57 -2.79 8.18
N ALA A 35 -4.89 -4.07 8.31
CA ALA A 35 -4.64 -4.83 9.53
C ALA A 35 -3.15 -4.89 9.88
N GLY A 36 -2.28 -5.15 8.90
CA GLY A 36 -0.82 -5.14 9.08
C GLY A 36 -0.28 -3.76 9.48
N THR A 37 -0.84 -2.68 8.92
CA THR A 37 -0.46 -1.30 9.27
C THR A 37 -0.83 -0.97 10.72
N VAL A 38 -2.03 -1.34 11.15
CA VAL A 38 -2.46 -1.18 12.55
C VAL A 38 -1.61 -2.03 13.48
N ALA A 39 -1.34 -3.29 13.14
CA ALA A 39 -0.49 -4.17 13.93
C ALA A 39 0.94 -3.63 14.06
N ALA A 40 1.53 -3.13 12.98
CA ALA A 40 2.86 -2.51 13.00
C ALA A 40 2.86 -1.24 13.87
N THR A 41 1.81 -0.41 13.79
CA THR A 41 1.65 0.76 14.67
C THR A 41 1.59 0.35 16.14
N ALA A 42 0.77 -0.66 16.45
CA ALA A 42 0.59 -1.18 17.80
C ALA A 42 1.85 -1.85 18.36
N ALA A 43 2.68 -2.45 17.51
CA ALA A 43 3.91 -3.09 17.92
C ALA A 43 5.08 -2.10 18.09
N TRP A 44 5.02 -0.95 17.41
CA TRP A 44 6.03 0.10 17.51
C TRP A 44 5.76 1.10 18.63
N THR A 45 4.50 1.23 19.05
CA THR A 45 4.06 2.22 20.04
C THR A 45 3.47 1.53 21.27
N SER A 46 3.47 2.20 22.41
CA SER A 46 2.71 1.90 23.62
C SER A 46 1.26 2.41 23.53
N ALA A 47 0.65 2.34 22.34
CA ALA A 47 -0.70 2.85 22.10
C ALA A 47 -1.72 2.25 23.08
N SER A 48 -2.53 3.11 23.69
CA SER A 48 -3.59 2.67 24.61
C SER A 48 -4.61 1.77 23.90
N PRO A 49 -5.30 0.86 24.63
CA PRO A 49 -6.34 0.02 24.05
C PRO A 49 -7.44 0.83 23.33
N ALA A 50 -7.80 2.01 23.84
CA ALA A 50 -8.75 2.90 23.20
C ALA A 50 -8.27 3.40 21.83
N ALA A 51 -6.98 3.77 21.72
CA ALA A 51 -6.40 4.17 20.43
C ALA A 51 -6.38 3.01 19.43
N LEU A 52 -6.09 1.78 19.88
CA LEU A 52 -6.13 0.59 19.04
C LEU A 52 -7.54 0.28 18.53
N VAL A 53 -8.58 0.48 19.35
CA VAL A 53 -9.98 0.35 18.91
C VAL A 53 -10.31 1.37 17.82
N VAL A 54 -9.88 2.62 17.97
CA VAL A 54 -10.08 3.65 16.94
C VAL A 54 -9.36 3.28 15.64
N LEU A 55 -8.09 2.89 15.72
CA LEU A 55 -7.31 2.45 14.55
C LEU A 55 -7.94 1.23 13.87
N GLY A 56 -8.40 0.25 14.64
CA GLY A 56 -9.09 -0.93 14.13
C GLY A 56 -10.41 -0.59 13.43
N ALA A 57 -11.20 0.32 14.00
CA ALA A 57 -12.44 0.79 13.39
C ALA A 57 -12.18 1.55 12.08
N LEU A 58 -11.16 2.41 12.04
CA LEU A 58 -10.74 3.11 10.83
C LEU A 58 -10.21 2.16 9.75
N ALA A 59 -9.44 1.13 10.14
CA ALA A 59 -8.94 0.10 9.25
C ALA A 59 -10.09 -0.71 8.63
N LEU A 60 -11.05 -1.13 9.44
CA LEU A 60 -12.24 -1.84 8.98
C LEU A 60 -13.07 -0.96 8.04
N GLY A 61 -13.33 0.29 8.44
CA GLY A 61 -14.05 1.26 7.62
C GLY A 61 -13.37 1.54 6.29
N THR A 62 -12.03 1.63 6.28
CA THR A 62 -11.22 1.78 5.06
C THR A 62 -11.37 0.59 4.11
N ALA A 63 -11.38 -0.63 4.64
CA ALA A 63 -11.56 -1.83 3.83
C ALA A 63 -12.97 -1.94 3.22
N ILE A 64 -14.00 -1.48 3.95
CA ILE A 64 -15.40 -1.50 3.50
C ILE A 64 -15.70 -0.36 2.52
N ALA A 65 -15.20 0.84 2.79
CA ALA A 65 -15.53 2.07 2.09
C ALA A 65 -14.26 2.84 1.65
N PRO A 66 -13.45 2.28 0.73
CA PRO A 66 -12.15 2.84 0.34
C PRO A 66 -12.24 4.21 -0.37
N GLY A 67 -13.39 4.55 -0.95
CA GLY A 67 -13.62 5.83 -1.64
C GLY A 67 -13.98 7.01 -0.73
N THR A 68 -13.86 6.85 0.59
CA THR A 68 -14.19 7.89 1.59
C THR A 68 -12.91 8.55 2.13
N HIS A 69 -13.04 9.41 3.16
CA HIS A 69 -11.90 10.00 3.87
C HIS A 69 -11.29 9.08 4.94
N LEU A 70 -11.85 7.89 5.16
CA LEU A 70 -11.36 6.94 6.17
C LEU A 70 -9.92 6.47 5.98
N PRO A 71 -9.42 6.18 4.75
CA PRO A 71 -8.01 5.84 4.56
C PRO A 71 -7.11 6.98 5.06
N THR A 72 -7.40 8.23 4.71
CA THR A 72 -6.62 9.40 5.15
C THR A 72 -6.65 9.56 6.67
N ALA A 73 -7.82 9.35 7.30
CA ALA A 73 -7.95 9.40 8.75
C ALA A 73 -7.11 8.31 9.42
N LEU A 74 -7.17 7.06 8.92
CA LEU A 74 -6.34 5.95 9.40
C LEU A 74 -4.85 6.28 9.35
N LEU A 75 -4.37 6.74 8.18
CA LEU A 75 -2.96 7.07 7.99
C LEU A 75 -2.50 8.21 8.90
N THR A 76 -3.34 9.24 9.06
CA THR A 76 -3.08 10.35 9.99
C THR A 76 -2.98 9.86 11.43
N CYS A 77 -3.92 9.01 11.88
CA CYS A 77 -3.89 8.46 13.23
C CYS A 77 -2.67 7.58 13.47
N CYS A 78 -2.28 6.73 12.51
CA CYS A 78 -1.05 5.94 12.60
C CYS A 78 0.20 6.83 12.73
N ALA A 79 0.30 7.87 11.90
CA ALA A 79 1.42 8.82 11.96
C ALA A 79 1.49 9.56 13.29
N LEU A 80 0.33 10.01 13.82
CA LEU A 80 0.26 10.68 15.11
C LEU A 80 0.62 9.75 16.27
N ALA A 81 0.16 8.50 16.26
CA ALA A 81 0.49 7.52 17.29
C ALA A 81 2.01 7.33 17.39
N VAL A 82 2.66 7.17 16.24
CA VAL A 82 4.13 7.01 16.16
C VAL A 82 4.85 8.29 16.57
N LEU A 83 4.38 9.45 16.11
CA LEU A 83 5.02 10.73 16.46
C LEU A 83 5.02 11.01 17.96
N VAL A 84 3.97 10.59 18.67
CA VAL A 84 3.82 10.85 20.10
C VAL A 84 4.64 9.88 20.95
N ASP A 85 4.83 8.65 20.50
CA ASP A 85 5.13 7.54 21.41
C ASP A 85 6.21 6.57 20.90
N ALA A 86 6.72 6.75 19.68
CA ALA A 86 7.78 5.88 19.16
C ALA A 86 9.17 6.34 19.62
N ASP A 87 9.91 5.42 20.24
CA ASP A 87 11.32 5.61 20.57
C ASP A 87 12.20 5.34 19.33
N GLY A 88 12.34 6.37 18.49
CA GLY A 88 13.22 6.39 17.32
C GLY A 88 12.89 5.39 16.21
N VAL A 89 13.82 5.22 15.27
CA VAL A 89 13.62 4.45 14.04
C VAL A 89 13.89 2.98 14.30
N THR A 90 12.88 2.13 14.10
CA THR A 90 12.99 0.68 14.28
C THR A 90 12.63 -0.05 12.99
N TRP A 91 12.75 -1.38 12.98
CA TRP A 91 12.27 -2.18 11.85
C TRP A 91 10.75 -2.04 11.63
N TRP A 92 9.99 -1.65 12.65
CA TRP A 92 8.57 -1.34 12.50
C TRP A 92 8.31 -0.08 11.68
N THR A 93 9.26 0.86 11.63
CA THR A 93 9.20 2.03 10.74
C THR A 93 9.14 1.60 9.28
N ALA A 94 9.94 0.59 8.90
CA ALA A 94 9.94 0.04 7.55
C ALA A 94 8.56 -0.53 7.18
N LEU A 95 7.97 -1.31 8.09
CA LEU A 95 6.63 -1.86 7.91
C LEU A 95 5.55 -0.78 7.86
N LEU A 96 5.63 0.24 8.71
CA LEU A 96 4.63 1.31 8.70
C LEU A 96 4.69 2.13 7.41
N VAL A 97 5.88 2.52 6.96
CA VAL A 97 6.06 3.25 5.69
C VAL A 97 5.51 2.45 4.50
N LEU A 98 5.77 1.13 4.48
CA LEU A 98 5.18 0.21 3.51
C LEU A 98 3.66 0.15 3.62
N GLY A 99 3.15 -0.04 4.83
CA GLY A 99 1.71 -0.11 5.11
C GLY A 99 0.99 1.15 4.66
N VAL A 100 1.49 2.33 5.03
CA VAL A 100 0.90 3.63 4.68
C VAL A 100 0.77 3.80 3.17
N HIS A 101 1.84 3.54 2.42
CA HIS A 101 1.80 3.69 0.96
C HIS A 101 0.88 2.65 0.31
N ALA A 102 0.94 1.39 0.79
CA ALA A 102 0.10 0.32 0.28
C ALA A 102 -1.39 0.55 0.57
N VAL A 103 -1.77 1.01 1.77
CA VAL A 103 -3.17 1.38 2.10
C VAL A 103 -3.65 2.46 1.14
N HIS A 104 -2.86 3.53 0.93
CA HIS A 104 -3.26 4.63 0.06
C HIS A 104 -3.50 4.17 -1.38
N VAL A 105 -2.54 3.44 -1.97
CA VAL A 105 -2.64 2.97 -3.35
C VAL A 105 -3.76 1.94 -3.52
N LEU A 106 -3.88 0.97 -2.61
CA LEU A 106 -4.94 -0.04 -2.68
C LEU A 106 -6.32 0.56 -2.44
N ALA A 107 -6.46 1.54 -1.55
CA ALA A 107 -7.72 2.25 -1.35
C ALA A 107 -8.12 3.02 -2.62
N ALA A 108 -7.19 3.74 -3.24
CA ALA A 108 -7.44 4.45 -4.49
C ALA A 108 -7.88 3.49 -5.61
N LEU A 109 -7.20 2.36 -5.77
CA LEU A 109 -7.58 1.33 -6.76
C LEU A 109 -8.93 0.69 -6.44
N ALA A 110 -9.17 0.31 -5.18
CA ALA A 110 -10.42 -0.32 -4.75
C ALA A 110 -11.62 0.63 -4.82
N ALA A 111 -11.40 1.95 -4.71
CA ALA A 111 -12.43 2.97 -4.85
C ALA A 111 -12.93 3.13 -6.28
N VAL A 112 -12.06 2.97 -7.28
CA VAL A 112 -12.42 3.16 -8.70
C VAL A 112 -12.89 1.88 -9.39
N VAL A 113 -12.61 0.70 -8.84
CA VAL A 113 -12.97 -0.60 -9.43
C VAL A 113 -14.33 -1.09 -8.90
N PRO A 114 -15.35 -1.27 -9.76
CA PRO A 114 -16.65 -1.81 -9.36
C PRO A 114 -16.54 -3.22 -8.74
N TRP A 115 -17.47 -3.57 -7.84
CA TRP A 115 -17.49 -4.88 -7.18
C TRP A 115 -17.67 -6.06 -8.13
N SER A 116 -18.43 -5.88 -9.20
CA SER A 116 -18.67 -6.90 -10.22
C SER A 116 -17.57 -6.99 -11.28
N ALA A 117 -16.58 -6.09 -11.26
CA ALA A 117 -15.53 -6.04 -12.27
C ALA A 117 -14.42 -7.07 -12.00
N SER A 118 -13.81 -7.52 -13.11
CA SER A 118 -12.52 -8.21 -13.10
C SER A 118 -11.45 -7.28 -13.64
N VAL A 119 -10.29 -7.26 -12.99
CA VAL A 119 -9.18 -6.37 -13.32
C VAL A 119 -8.10 -7.17 -14.04
N GLU A 120 -7.73 -6.75 -15.24
CA GLU A 120 -6.59 -7.34 -15.94
C GLU A 120 -5.29 -7.01 -15.21
N ARG A 121 -4.43 -8.02 -15.02
CA ARG A 121 -3.12 -7.83 -14.35
C ARG A 121 -2.24 -6.82 -15.08
N VAL A 122 -2.35 -6.78 -16.41
CA VAL A 122 -1.59 -5.83 -17.25
C VAL A 122 -1.99 -4.38 -16.96
N ALA A 123 -3.27 -4.12 -16.65
CA ALA A 123 -3.74 -2.79 -16.29
C ALA A 123 -3.19 -2.30 -14.93
N LEU A 124 -2.87 -3.23 -14.02
CA LEU A 124 -2.26 -2.90 -12.72
C LEU A 124 -0.75 -2.67 -12.80
N ARG A 125 -0.10 -3.14 -13.86
CA ARG A 125 1.36 -3.14 -13.99
C ARG A 125 1.98 -1.74 -13.83
N PRO A 126 1.50 -0.67 -14.50
CA PRO A 126 2.10 0.65 -14.34
C PRO A 126 1.98 1.20 -12.91
N SER A 127 0.86 0.94 -12.24
CA SER A 127 0.66 1.32 -10.83
C SER A 127 1.58 0.54 -9.90
N PHE A 128 1.76 -0.75 -10.16
CA PHE A 128 2.67 -1.60 -9.38
C PHE A 128 4.13 -1.20 -9.57
N GLU A 129 4.57 -0.89 -10.79
CA GLU A 129 5.93 -0.42 -11.06
C GLU A 129 6.23 0.89 -10.32
N ARG A 130 5.28 1.84 -10.33
CA ARG A 130 5.38 3.09 -9.55
C ARG A 130 5.44 2.83 -8.06
N PHE A 131 4.58 1.94 -7.56
CA PHE A 131 4.58 1.53 -6.16
C PHE A 131 5.93 0.97 -5.76
N VAL A 132 6.48 0.01 -6.49
CA VAL A 132 7.78 -0.62 -6.19
C VAL A 132 8.90 0.42 -6.21
N MET A 133 8.92 1.33 -7.19
CA MET A 133 9.94 2.36 -7.28
C MET A 133 9.92 3.32 -6.09
N VAL A 134 8.74 3.87 -5.77
CA VAL A 134 8.56 4.78 -4.62
C VAL A 134 8.87 4.04 -3.32
N GLN A 135 8.39 2.81 -3.19
CA GLN A 135 8.59 2.00 -2.01
C GLN A 135 10.07 1.66 -1.79
N ALA A 136 10.80 1.27 -2.83
CA ALA A 136 12.23 1.00 -2.74
C ALA A 136 13.02 2.24 -2.27
N GLY A 137 12.69 3.42 -2.82
CA GLY A 137 13.29 4.68 -2.37
C GLY A 137 12.96 5.00 -0.91
N ALA A 138 11.70 4.83 -0.50
CA ALA A 138 11.28 5.06 0.88
C ALA A 138 11.94 4.09 1.86
N GLN A 139 12.06 2.81 1.51
CA GLN A 139 12.73 1.81 2.34
C GLN A 139 14.23 2.06 2.46
N LEU A 140 14.88 2.53 1.38
CA LEU A 140 16.26 2.97 1.44
C LEU A 140 16.42 4.14 2.44
N LEU A 141 15.51 5.12 2.43
CA LEU A 141 15.54 6.22 3.40
C LEU A 141 15.34 5.74 4.84
N VAL A 142 14.44 4.78 5.08
CA VAL A 142 14.27 4.18 6.41
C VAL A 142 15.55 3.49 6.86
N LEU A 143 16.19 2.71 5.99
CA LEU A 143 17.46 2.05 6.30
C LEU A 143 18.57 3.06 6.62
N LEU A 144 18.67 4.14 5.84
CA LEU A 144 19.64 5.21 6.12
C LEU A 144 19.35 5.91 7.45
N ALA A 145 18.08 6.19 7.76
CA ALA A 145 17.68 6.78 9.03
C ALA A 145 18.03 5.87 10.22
N TRP A 146 17.78 4.56 10.09
CA TRP A 146 18.16 3.57 11.09
C TRP A 146 19.68 3.48 11.30
N LEU A 147 20.48 3.56 10.23
CA LEU A 147 21.95 3.56 10.33
C LEU A 147 22.50 4.81 11.04
N VAL A 148 21.84 5.96 10.91
CA VAL A 148 22.26 7.22 11.55
C VAL A 148 21.78 7.31 13.01
N SER A 149 20.64 6.71 13.32
CA SER A 149 20.03 6.75 14.66
C SER A 149 19.53 5.36 15.07
N PRO A 150 20.44 4.39 15.29
CA PRO A 150 20.04 3.06 15.72
C PRO A 150 19.51 3.13 17.15
N THR A 151 18.26 2.69 17.33
CA THR A 151 17.62 2.47 18.64
C THR A 151 17.63 1.00 19.00
#